data_AF-A0A553IIE5-F1
#
_entry.id   AF-A0A553IIE5-F1
#
_cell.length_a   1.000
_cell.length_b   1.000
_cell.length_c   1.000
_cell.angle_alpha   90.00
_cell.angle_beta   90.00
_cell.angle_gamma   90.00
#
_symmetry.space_group_name_H-M   'P 1'
#
loop_
_entity.id
_entity.type
_entity.pdbx_description
1 polymer ?
#
loop_
_entity_poly.entity_id
_entity_poly.type
_entity_poly.pdbx_seq_one_letter_code
_entity_poly.pdbx_strand_id
1 'polypeptide(L)'
;MKAKNVFSGKRKVTKYLSGLNGESNKQIDLLRLYISGALEETLKKYEFDLIEVFVDKLRNKKLHLQMNLRNQNKNIGLDFFSDYYEFCFYLAGCEPEDVENSIVKYEYNGFDLDALLKEMESKLS
;
A
#
# COMPACT_ATOMS: atom_id res chain seq x y z
N MET A 1 -23.45 -0.67 -1.36
CA MET A 1 -22.57 -1.79 -0.91
C MET A 1 -21.79 -1.26 0.28
N LYS A 2 -21.82 -1.89 1.46
CA LYS A 2 -21.08 -1.36 2.63
C LYS A 2 -19.58 -1.44 2.34
N ALA A 3 -18.87 -0.34 2.59
CA ALA A 3 -17.41 -0.29 2.66
C ALA A 3 -16.89 -1.48 3.48
N LYS A 4 -15.99 -2.28 2.91
CA LYS A 4 -15.38 -3.40 3.60
C LYS A 4 -13.89 -3.16 3.63
N ASN A 5 -13.38 -2.73 4.78
CA ASN A 5 -11.94 -2.62 4.95
C ASN A 5 -11.36 -4.01 5.19
N VAL A 6 -10.30 -4.34 4.47
CA VAL A 6 -9.66 -5.65 4.51
C VAL A 6 -8.19 -5.45 4.86
N PHE A 7 -7.72 -6.12 5.91
CA PHE A 7 -6.30 -6.13 6.28
C PHE A 7 -5.86 -7.58 6.40
N SER A 8 -5.09 -8.07 5.43
CA SER A 8 -4.71 -9.48 5.35
C SER A 8 -3.21 -9.70 5.18
N GLY A 9 -2.71 -10.79 5.79
CA GLY A 9 -1.31 -11.18 5.65
C GLY A 9 -0.39 -10.85 6.84
N LYS A 10 -0.91 -10.32 7.96
CA LYS A 10 -0.09 -10.05 9.18
C LYS A 10 0.80 -11.21 9.60
N ARG A 11 0.28 -12.45 9.62
CA ARG A 11 1.07 -13.65 9.95
C ARG A 11 2.26 -13.88 8.99
N LYS A 12 2.10 -13.59 7.69
CA LYS A 12 3.19 -13.68 6.70
C LYS A 12 4.29 -12.66 7.06
N VAL A 13 3.89 -11.43 7.37
CA VAL A 13 4.80 -10.34 7.75
C VAL A 13 5.57 -10.67 9.03
N THR A 14 4.88 -11.11 10.09
CA THR A 14 5.53 -11.48 11.36
C THR A 14 6.63 -12.53 11.14
N LYS A 15 6.34 -13.57 10.34
CA LYS A 15 7.32 -14.62 10.03
C LYS A 15 8.49 -14.13 9.18
N TYR A 16 8.23 -13.19 8.26
CA TYR A 16 9.27 -12.59 7.43
C TYR A 16 10.21 -11.72 8.27
N LEU A 17 9.64 -10.80 9.06
CA LEU A 17 10.41 -9.88 9.92
C LEU A 17 11.26 -10.61 10.96
N SER A 18 10.80 -11.75 11.50
CA SER A 18 11.59 -12.55 12.44
C SER A 18 12.85 -13.18 11.83
N GLY A 19 12.94 -13.26 10.49
CA GLY A 19 14.09 -13.79 9.77
C GLY A 19 15.08 -12.72 9.29
N LEU A 20 14.78 -11.43 9.50
CA LEU A 20 15.65 -10.32 9.11
C LEU A 20 16.52 -9.94 10.31
N ASN A 21 17.82 -10.18 10.22
CA ASN A 21 18.80 -9.92 11.28
C ASN A 21 19.08 -8.41 11.46
N GLY A 22 18.07 -7.63 11.85
CA GLY A 22 18.21 -6.19 12.05
C GLY A 22 18.27 -5.36 10.76
N GLU A 23 17.96 -5.95 9.59
CA GLU A 23 17.81 -5.20 8.35
C GLU A 23 16.76 -4.08 8.54
N SER A 24 17.06 -2.91 7.98
CA SER A 24 16.18 -1.76 7.98
C SER A 24 16.16 -1.15 6.60
N ASN A 25 14.95 -0.99 6.08
CA ASN A 25 14.64 -0.17 4.92
C ASN A 25 13.21 0.35 5.11
N LYS A 26 12.80 1.30 4.27
CA LYS A 26 11.48 1.93 4.39
C LYS A 26 10.32 0.94 4.26
N GLN A 27 10.46 -0.09 3.43
CA GLN A 27 9.45 -1.12 3.29
C GLN A 27 9.33 -2.00 4.56
N ILE A 28 10.45 -2.35 5.19
CA ILE A 28 10.47 -3.07 6.47
C ILE A 28 9.80 -2.23 7.55
N ASP A 29 10.04 -0.91 7.57
CA ASP A 29 9.39 -0.01 8.53
C ASP A 29 7.88 0.05 8.30
N LEU A 30 7.42 0.11 7.04
CA LEU A 30 5.99 0.00 6.70
C LEU A 30 5.39 -1.34 7.15
N LEU A 31 6.09 -2.45 6.94
CA LEU A 31 5.66 -3.76 7.41
C LEU A 31 5.56 -3.82 8.95
N ARG A 32 6.46 -3.15 9.67
CA ARG A 32 6.39 -3.00 11.14
C ARG A 32 5.16 -2.20 11.56
N LEU A 33 4.87 -1.08 10.90
CA LEU A 33 3.64 -0.31 11.13
C LEU A 33 2.38 -1.12 10.84
N TYR A 34 2.41 -1.97 9.82
CA TYR A 34 1.30 -2.85 9.47
C TYR A 34 1.03 -3.90 10.55
N ILE A 35 2.06 -4.58 11.07
CA ILE A 35 1.85 -5.58 12.13
C ILE A 35 1.44 -4.97 13.47
N SER A 36 1.90 -3.75 13.78
CA SER A 36 1.53 -3.04 15.01
C SER A 36 0.11 -2.48 14.97
N GLY A 37 -0.49 -2.35 13.79
CA GLY A 37 -1.80 -1.71 13.59
C GLY A 37 -1.72 -0.20 13.35
N ALA A 38 -0.55 0.42 13.56
CA ALA A 38 -0.36 1.86 13.37
C ALA A 38 -0.63 2.31 11.91
N LEU A 39 -0.34 1.45 10.93
CA LEU A 39 -0.69 1.72 9.53
C LEU A 39 -2.22 1.81 9.34
N GLU A 40 -2.98 0.90 9.96
CA GLU A 40 -4.44 0.88 9.85
C GLU A 40 -5.06 2.11 10.51
N GLU A 41 -4.53 2.51 11.67
CA GLU A 41 -4.94 3.74 12.35
C GLU A 41 -4.64 4.98 11.52
N THR A 42 -3.51 5.01 10.82
CA THR A 42 -3.13 6.12 9.93
C THR A 42 -4.08 6.21 8.74
N LEU A 43 -4.35 5.09 8.05
CA LEU A 43 -5.24 5.06 6.89
C LEU A 43 -6.68 5.46 7.23
N LYS A 44 -7.17 5.13 8.44
CA LYS A 44 -8.51 5.49 8.92
C LYS A 44 -8.71 6.98 9.20
N LYS A 45 -7.65 7.80 9.17
CA LYS A 45 -7.76 9.27 9.30
C LYS A 45 -8.25 9.95 8.02
N TYR A 46 -8.18 9.24 6.90
CA TYR A 46 -8.51 9.73 5.57
C TYR A 46 -9.91 9.28 5.14
N GLU A 47 -10.56 10.04 4.26
CA GLU A 47 -11.95 9.84 3.82
C GLU A 47 -12.10 8.81 2.67
N PHE A 48 -11.41 7.68 2.77
CA PHE A 48 -11.55 6.58 1.80
C PHE A 48 -12.79 5.73 2.08
N ASP A 49 -13.58 5.44 1.04
CA ASP A 49 -14.74 4.55 1.14
C ASP A 49 -14.37 3.05 1.04
N LEU A 50 -13.14 2.75 0.67
CA LEU A 50 -12.55 1.42 0.66
C LEU A 50 -11.07 1.52 1.02
N ILE A 51 -10.65 0.72 1.99
CA ILE A 51 -9.25 0.52 2.33
C ILE A 51 -8.98 -0.98 2.34
N GLU A 52 -8.18 -1.45 1.40
CA GLU A 52 -7.70 -2.83 1.40
C GLU A 52 -6.19 -2.85 1.46
N VAL A 53 -5.65 -3.65 2.38
CA VAL A 53 -4.22 -3.84 2.56
C VAL A 53 -3.90 -5.33 2.52
N PHE A 54 -3.08 -5.72 1.56
CA PHE A 54 -2.70 -7.09 1.30
C PHE A 54 -1.19 -7.24 1.40
N VAL A 55 -0.76 -8.43 1.83
CA VAL A 55 0.65 -8.80 1.80
C VAL A 55 0.83 -10.10 1.06
N ASP A 56 1.67 -10.03 0.04
CA ASP A 56 2.04 -11.19 -0.75
C ASP A 56 3.53 -11.44 -0.80
N LYS A 57 3.85 -12.71 -1.08
CA LYS A 57 5.21 -13.19 -1.12
C LYS A 57 5.65 -13.23 -2.58
N LEU A 58 6.68 -12.46 -2.90
CA LEU A 58 7.29 -12.45 -4.22
C LEU A 58 8.26 -13.63 -4.39
N ARG A 59 8.68 -13.84 -5.63
CA ARG A 59 9.84 -14.70 -5.95
C ARG A 59 11.04 -14.19 -5.12
N ASN A 60 11.85 -15.10 -4.57
CA ASN A 60 12.98 -14.83 -3.66
C ASN A 60 12.63 -14.53 -2.20
N LYS A 61 11.42 -14.90 -1.72
CA LYS A 61 10.99 -14.75 -0.32
C LYS A 61 10.90 -13.31 0.18
N LYS A 62 10.99 -12.31 -0.71
CA LYS A 62 10.63 -10.93 -0.39
C LYS A 62 9.13 -10.81 -0.19
N LEU A 63 8.71 -9.89 0.67
CA LEU A 63 7.30 -9.52 0.79
C LEU A 63 7.02 -8.23 0.02
N HIS A 64 5.80 -8.13 -0.46
CA HIS A 64 5.21 -6.97 -1.11
C HIS A 64 3.98 -6.58 -0.30
N LEU A 65 3.89 -5.30 0.08
CA LEU A 65 2.71 -4.73 0.74
C LEU A 65 1.94 -3.94 -0.31
N GLN A 66 0.71 -4.33 -0.58
CA GLN A 66 -0.20 -3.66 -1.50
C GLN A 66 -1.28 -2.94 -0.71
N MET A 67 -1.63 -1.73 -1.13
CA MET A 67 -2.77 -0.97 -0.65
C MET A 67 -3.67 -0.58 -1.82
N ASN A 68 -4.95 -0.88 -1.72
CA ASN A 68 -5.96 -0.37 -2.65
C ASN A 68 -6.85 0.62 -1.88
N LEU A 69 -6.91 1.85 -2.37
CA LEU A 69 -7.70 2.94 -1.80
C LEU A 69 -8.74 3.38 -2.82
N ARG A 70 -9.93 3.77 -2.35
CA ARG A 70 -10.99 4.25 -3.23
C ARG A 70 -11.78 5.38 -2.59
N ASN A 71 -12.24 6.28 -3.45
CA ASN A 71 -13.35 7.18 -3.16
C ASN A 71 -14.30 7.20 -4.36
N GLN A 72 -15.56 6.81 -4.17
CA GLN A 72 -16.56 6.67 -5.23
C GLN A 72 -16.10 5.71 -6.34
N ASN A 73 -15.91 6.20 -7.57
CA ASN A 73 -15.45 5.42 -8.72
C ASN A 73 -13.96 5.63 -9.04
N LYS A 74 -13.23 6.41 -8.23
CA LYS A 74 -11.80 6.68 -8.39
C LYS A 74 -11.00 5.77 -7.46
N ASN A 75 -10.03 5.04 -8.00
CA ASN A 75 -9.23 4.05 -7.29
C ASN A 75 -7.75 4.42 -7.35
N ILE A 76 -7.02 3.95 -6.35
CA ILE A 76 -5.56 3.99 -6.28
C ILE A 76 -5.06 2.60 -5.92
N GLY A 77 -4.14 2.08 -6.73
CA GLY A 77 -3.28 0.97 -6.33
C GLY A 77 -1.95 1.52 -5.85
N LEU A 78 -1.47 1.07 -4.70
CA LEU A 78 -0.13 1.36 -4.19
C LEU A 78 0.59 0.07 -3.85
N ASP A 79 1.80 -0.08 -4.37
CA ASP A 79 2.60 -1.28 -4.26
C ASP A 79 3.97 -0.94 -3.66
N PHE A 80 4.30 -1.52 -2.51
CA PHE A 80 5.51 -1.23 -1.74
C PHE A 80 6.49 -2.41 -1.77
N PHE A 81 7.52 -2.30 -2.62
CA PHE A 81 8.58 -3.28 -2.81
C PHE A 81 9.79 -2.98 -1.91
N SER A 82 10.81 -3.82 -1.94
CA SER A 82 11.97 -3.67 -1.05
C SER A 82 12.76 -2.37 -1.23
N ASP A 83 12.78 -1.87 -2.47
CA ASP A 83 13.72 -0.88 -2.98
C ASP A 83 13.01 0.31 -3.65
N TYR A 84 11.74 0.15 -4.00
CA TYR A 84 10.91 1.18 -4.59
C TYR A 84 9.45 1.00 -4.19
N TYR A 85 8.64 2.00 -4.47
CA TYR A 85 7.19 1.89 -4.44
C TYR A 85 6.63 2.42 -5.76
N GLU A 86 5.44 1.97 -6.11
CA GLU A 86 4.72 2.47 -7.26
C GLU A 86 3.26 2.71 -6.91
N PHE A 87 2.62 3.59 -7.66
CA PHE A 87 1.19 3.78 -7.56
C PHE A 87 0.59 4.12 -8.92
N CYS A 88 -0.71 3.89 -9.03
CA CYS A 88 -1.51 4.24 -10.19
C CYS A 88 -2.87 4.82 -9.76
N PHE A 89 -3.46 5.65 -10.61
CA PHE A 89 -4.81 6.17 -10.46
C PHE A 89 -5.67 5.66 -11.59
N TYR A 90 -6.84 5.12 -11.28
CA TYR A 90 -7.72 4.59 -12.30
C TYR A 90 -9.19 4.66 -11.92
N LEU A 91 -10.05 4.74 -12.93
CA LEU A 91 -11.50 4.71 -12.76
C LEU A 91 -12.01 3.28 -12.74
N ALA A 92 -13.05 3.02 -11.98
CA ALA A 92 -13.72 1.71 -11.98
C ALA A 92 -14.23 1.38 -13.39
N GLY A 93 -13.84 0.22 -13.93
CA GLY A 93 -14.24 -0.23 -15.26
C GLY A 93 -13.34 0.24 -16.42
N CYS A 94 -12.18 0.83 -16.14
CA CYS A 94 -11.17 1.08 -17.18
C CYS A 94 -10.56 -0.22 -17.70
N GLU A 95 -9.88 -0.14 -18.85
CA GLU A 95 -9.17 -1.29 -19.40
C GLU A 95 -7.89 -1.55 -18.59
N PRO A 96 -7.41 -2.80 -18.50
CA PRO A 96 -6.17 -3.13 -17.80
C PRO A 96 -4.95 -2.34 -18.32
N GLU A 97 -4.88 -2.11 -19.63
CA GLU A 97 -3.81 -1.36 -20.27
C GLU A 97 -3.77 0.11 -19.82
N ASP A 98 -4.93 0.72 -19.54
CA ASP A 98 -4.99 2.08 -19.00
C ASP A 98 -4.38 2.16 -17.59
N VAL A 99 -4.61 1.12 -16.78
CA VAL A 99 -4.01 1.01 -15.44
C VAL A 99 -2.50 0.86 -15.57
N GLU A 100 -2.02 -0.07 -16.39
CA GLU A 100 -0.59 -0.35 -16.58
C GLU A 100 0.16 0.91 -17.05
N ASN A 101 -0.41 1.65 -18.00
CA ASN A 101 0.17 2.88 -18.53
C ASN A 101 0.17 4.05 -17.52
N SER A 102 -0.62 3.96 -16.45
CA SER A 102 -0.70 4.99 -15.40
C SER A 102 0.22 4.75 -14.20
N ILE A 103 0.95 3.63 -14.17
CA ILE A 103 1.85 3.27 -13.06
C ILE A 103 3.04 4.23 -13.04
N VAL A 104 3.24 4.85 -11.88
CA VAL A 104 4.39 5.71 -11.61
C VAL A 104 5.24 5.11 -10.50
N LYS A 105 6.52 4.92 -10.80
CA LYS A 105 7.51 4.30 -9.92
C LYS A 105 8.40 5.33 -9.24
N TYR A 106 8.66 5.15 -7.95
CA TYR A 106 9.46 6.03 -7.12
C TYR A 106 10.45 5.27 -6.24
N GLU A 107 11.62 5.86 -6.01
CA GLU A 107 12.54 5.40 -4.97
C GLU A 107 12.11 5.92 -3.60
N TYR A 108 12.57 5.26 -2.53
CA TYR A 108 12.25 5.64 -1.14
C TYR A 108 12.97 6.91 -0.63
N ASN A 109 13.66 7.65 -1.48
CA ASN A 109 14.40 8.85 -1.08
C ASN A 109 13.44 9.94 -0.62
N GLY A 110 13.52 10.32 0.65
CA GLY A 110 12.61 11.32 1.24
C GLY A 110 11.18 10.80 1.45
N PHE A 111 10.97 9.48 1.42
CA PHE A 111 9.64 8.88 1.58
C PHE A 111 8.98 9.25 2.92
N ASP A 112 7.77 9.79 2.82
CA ASP A 112 6.85 10.09 3.91
C ASP A 112 5.46 9.53 3.54
N LEU A 113 4.97 8.59 4.34
CA LEU A 113 3.69 7.94 4.12
C LEU A 113 2.52 8.90 4.26
N ASP A 114 2.55 9.81 5.23
CA ASP A 114 1.44 10.74 5.49
C ASP A 114 1.34 11.77 4.36
N ALA A 115 2.49 12.28 3.91
CA ALA A 115 2.54 13.16 2.74
C ALA A 115 1.98 12.47 1.47
N LEU A 116 2.34 11.19 1.26
CA LEU A 116 1.81 10.41 0.16
C LEU A 116 0.28 10.24 0.26
N LEU A 117 -0.23 9.79 1.41
CA LEU A 117 -1.66 9.56 1.61
C LEU A 117 -2.48 10.84 1.43
N LYS A 118 -1.96 11.98 1.88
CA LYS A 118 -2.59 13.30 1.66
C LYS A 118 -2.64 13.69 0.19
N GLU A 119 -1.57 13.45 -0.57
CA GLU A 119 -1.57 13.66 -2.03
C GLU A 119 -2.64 12.77 -2.69
N MET A 120 -2.68 11.50 -2.31
CA MET A 120 -3.63 10.51 -2.83
C MET A 120 -5.09 10.92 -2.56
N GLU A 121 -5.42 11.28 -1.32
CA GLU A 121 -6.76 11.76 -0.96
C GLU A 121 -7.15 13.00 -1.79
N SER A 122 -6.24 13.97 -1.93
CA SER A 122 -6.50 15.21 -2.69
C SER A 122 -6.82 14.96 -4.17
N LYS A 123 -6.27 13.89 -4.77
CA LYS A 123 -6.55 13.50 -6.16
C LYS A 123 -7.85 12.71 -6.31
N LEU A 124 -8.38 12.17 -5.21
CA LEU A 124 -9.64 11.42 -5.17
C LEU A 124 -10.85 12.30 -4.80
N SER A 125 -10.65 13.37 -4.04
CA SER A 125 -11.65 14.42 -3.83
C SER A 125 -12.14 15.03 -5.15
#